data_AF-A0A3D2Z2E2-F1
#
_entry.id   AF-A0A3D2Z2E2-F1
#
_cell.length_a   1.000
_cell.length_b   1.000
_cell.length_c   1.000
_cell.angle_alpha   90.00
_cell.angle_beta   90.00
_cell.angle_gamma   90.00
#
_symmetry.space_group_name_H-M   'P 1'
#
loop_
_entity.id
_entity.type
_entity.pdbx_description
1 polymer ?
#
loop_
_entity_poly.entity_id
_entity_poly.type
_entity_poly.pdbx_seq_one_letter_code
_entity_poly.pdbx_strand_id
1 'polypeptide(L)'
;WGGRLPFIEIYGTEGSMSVPNPNTFGGPVHVKLGRKDWAEIPLTHANEENSRSIGVADMAYALRSGRPHRANGDLTFHVLDLMHAFHDAQQTGAFVELGSSCAQPAMVPTGLAPGLLDE
;
A
#
# COMPACT_ATOMS: atom_id res chain seq x y z
N TRP A 1 -20.43 -14.30 2.09
CA TRP A 1 -19.94 -12.91 2.14
C TRP A 1 -19.90 -12.50 3.60
N GLY A 2 -18.73 -12.16 4.13
CA GLY A 2 -18.57 -11.72 5.50
C GLY A 2 -17.45 -10.68 5.54
N GLY A 3 -17.80 -9.41 5.37
CA GLY A 3 -16.85 -8.29 5.37
C GLY A 3 -16.57 -7.79 6.79
N ARG A 4 -15.45 -7.10 6.93
CA ARG A 4 -14.90 -6.47 8.14
C ARG A 4 -14.62 -4.97 7.92
N LEU A 5 -15.42 -4.34 7.04
CA LEU A 5 -15.48 -2.88 6.88
C LEU A 5 -15.52 -2.20 8.27
N PRO A 6 -14.87 -1.03 8.45
CA PRO A 6 -14.55 -0.04 7.41
C PRO A 6 -13.10 -0.08 6.87
N PHE A 7 -12.29 -1.07 7.21
CA PHE A 7 -10.90 -1.13 6.77
C PHE A 7 -10.76 -1.59 5.30
N ILE A 8 -9.57 -1.44 4.72
CA ILE A 8 -9.33 -1.85 3.33
C ILE A 8 -9.50 -3.37 3.22
N GLU A 9 -10.31 -3.79 2.25
CA GLU A 9 -10.55 -5.19 1.92
C GLU A 9 -10.26 -5.46 0.45
N ILE A 10 -9.56 -6.56 0.19
CA ILE A 10 -9.19 -6.99 -1.15
C ILE A 10 -9.89 -8.32 -1.41
N TYR A 11 -10.66 -8.38 -2.50
CA TYR A 11 -11.44 -9.55 -2.89
C TYR A 11 -10.80 -10.19 -4.12
N GLY A 12 -10.38 -11.45 -3.99
CA GLY A 12 -9.83 -12.26 -5.05
C GLY A 12 -10.69 -13.49 -5.36
N THR A 13 -10.30 -14.23 -6.39
CA THR A 13 -11.00 -15.46 -6.83
C THR A 13 -10.90 -16.60 -5.80
N GLU A 14 -9.83 -16.63 -5.00
CA GLU A 14 -9.57 -17.71 -4.02
C GLU A 14 -9.95 -17.33 -2.58
N GLY A 15 -10.24 -16.06 -2.33
CA GLY A 15 -10.50 -15.58 -0.98
C GLY A 15 -10.53 -14.06 -0.86
N SER A 16 -10.58 -13.61 0.39
CA SER A 16 -10.60 -12.19 0.74
C SER A 16 -9.52 -11.89 1.77
N MET A 17 -8.95 -10.70 1.69
CA MET A 17 -7.99 -10.15 2.64
C MET A 17 -8.57 -8.89 3.28
N SER A 18 -8.39 -8.73 4.58
CA SER A 18 -8.70 -7.51 5.31
C SER A 18 -7.44 -7.06 6.05
N VAL A 19 -7.05 -5.80 5.82
CA VAL A 19 -5.87 -5.21 6.47
C VAL A 19 -6.30 -4.41 7.72
N PRO A 20 -5.40 -4.20 8.69
CA PRO A 20 -5.75 -3.50 9.92
C PRO A 20 -6.10 -2.02 9.70
N ASN A 21 -6.55 -1.36 10.77
CA ASN A 21 -6.78 0.08 10.77
C ASN A 21 -5.49 0.82 10.35
N PRO A 22 -5.49 1.60 9.25
CA PRO A 22 -4.29 2.27 8.76
C PRO A 22 -3.76 3.33 9.74
N ASN A 23 -4.56 3.77 10.71
CA ASN A 23 -4.13 4.74 11.73
C ASN A 23 -3.33 4.12 12.89
N THR A 24 -3.26 2.79 13.00
CA THR A 24 -2.56 2.10 14.11
C THR A 24 -1.18 1.56 13.74
N PHE A 25 -0.74 1.71 12.48
CA PHE A 25 0.56 1.28 11.92
C PHE A 25 0.85 -0.23 11.92
N GLY A 26 0.27 -0.98 12.83
CA GLY A 26 0.34 -2.43 12.91
C GLY A 26 -1.02 -3.08 13.10
N GLY A 27 -0.99 -4.31 13.59
CA GLY A 27 -2.16 -5.17 13.76
C GLY A 27 -2.26 -6.23 12.67
N PRO A 28 -2.99 -7.32 12.93
CA PRO A 28 -2.95 -8.48 12.06
C PRO A 28 -3.65 -8.25 10.72
N VAL A 29 -3.07 -8.84 9.68
CA VAL A 29 -3.77 -9.08 8.42
C VAL A 29 -4.67 -10.30 8.60
N HIS A 30 -5.87 -10.26 8.06
CA HIS A 30 -6.76 -11.41 8.06
C HIS A 30 -7.01 -11.90 6.64
N VAL A 31 -7.07 -13.22 6.48
CA VAL A 31 -7.41 -13.87 5.21
C VAL A 31 -8.57 -14.85 5.39
N LYS A 32 -9.46 -14.91 4.40
CA LYS A 32 -10.53 -15.89 4.31
C LYS A 32 -10.39 -16.64 3.00
N LEU A 33 -10.00 -17.90 3.05
CA LEU A 33 -9.79 -18.74 1.86
C LEU A 33 -10.97 -19.67 1.61
N GLY A 34 -11.59 -19.58 0.44
CA GLY A 34 -12.79 -20.36 0.09
C GLY A 34 -13.91 -20.25 1.15
N ARG A 35 -14.35 -21.40 1.69
CA ARG A 35 -15.39 -21.47 2.74
C ARG A 35 -14.85 -21.47 4.17
N LYS A 36 -13.54 -21.34 4.37
CA LYS A 36 -12.93 -21.30 5.72
C LYS A 36 -13.30 -20.01 6.44
N ASP A 37 -13.18 -19.99 7.76
CA ASP A 37 -13.29 -18.76 8.54
C ASP A 37 -12.06 -17.87 8.38
N TRP A 38 -12.19 -16.62 8.85
CA TRP A 38 -11.08 -15.68 8.87
C TRP A 38 -9.94 -16.23 9.73
N ALA A 39 -8.74 -16.21 9.17
CA ALA A 39 -7.51 -16.55 9.87
C ALA A 39 -6.59 -15.33 9.91
N GLU A 40 -5.93 -15.13 11.04
CA GLU A 40 -4.88 -14.13 11.21
C GLU A 40 -3.59 -14.59 10.53
N ILE A 41 -2.93 -13.65 9.86
CA ILE A 41 -1.61 -13.81 9.24
C ILE A 41 -0.67 -12.83 9.93
N PRO A 42 0.47 -13.30 10.48
CA PRO A 42 1.43 -12.43 11.14
C PRO A 42 2.08 -11.48 10.13
N LEU A 43 2.48 -10.30 10.60
CA LEU A 43 3.22 -9.33 9.80
C LEU A 43 4.63 -9.87 9.52
N THR A 44 5.15 -9.53 8.33
CA THR A 44 6.46 -10.03 7.86
C THR A 44 7.56 -8.95 7.89
N HIS A 45 7.21 -7.71 8.22
CA HIS A 45 8.11 -6.55 8.26
C HIS A 45 8.20 -6.00 9.68
N ALA A 46 9.40 -5.61 10.08
CA ALA A 46 9.72 -5.24 11.46
C ALA A 46 9.16 -3.88 11.93
N ASN A 47 8.71 -3.02 11.01
CA ASN A 47 8.26 -1.66 11.30
C ASN A 47 6.75 -1.63 11.57
N GLU A 48 6.30 -2.27 12.65
CA GLU A 48 4.89 -2.39 13.05
C GLU A 48 4.34 -1.19 13.84
N GLU A 49 5.23 -0.26 14.19
CA GLU A 49 4.90 0.96 14.92
C GLU A 49 4.95 2.20 14.01
N ASN A 50 4.75 3.38 14.61
CA ASN A 50 4.78 4.66 13.92
C ASN A 50 6.12 4.89 13.20
N SER A 51 6.09 4.68 11.88
CA SER A 51 7.26 4.72 11.00
C SER A 51 7.10 5.80 9.93
N ARG A 52 6.51 6.96 10.27
CA ARG A 52 6.25 8.05 9.31
C ARG A 52 7.49 8.57 8.57
N SER A 53 8.69 8.36 9.11
CA SER A 53 9.97 8.73 8.48
C SER A 53 10.49 7.70 7.46
N ILE A 54 9.85 6.53 7.32
CA ILE A 54 10.36 5.42 6.48
C ILE A 54 10.52 5.81 5.01
N GLY A 55 9.63 6.67 4.47
CA GLY A 55 9.73 7.14 3.08
C GLY A 55 10.97 8.02 2.85
N VAL A 56 11.32 8.87 3.81
CA VAL A 56 12.52 9.71 3.73
C VAL A 56 13.79 8.87 3.90
N ALA A 57 13.75 7.88 4.80
CA ALA A 57 14.84 6.90 4.94
C ALA A 57 15.05 6.09 3.65
N ASP A 58 13.98 5.61 3.02
CA ASP A 58 14.04 4.88 1.74
C ASP A 58 14.67 5.73 0.64
N MET A 59 14.30 7.01 0.57
CA MET A 59 14.89 7.95 -0.37
C MET A 59 16.40 8.10 -0.14
N ALA A 60 16.85 8.22 1.12
CA ALA A 60 18.28 8.33 1.43
C ALA A 60 19.07 7.06 1.05
N TYR A 61 18.50 5.87 1.32
CA TYR A 61 19.10 4.59 0.89
C TYR A 61 19.19 4.50 -0.63
N ALA A 62 18.09 4.80 -1.33
CA ALA A 62 18.01 4.79 -2.78
C ALA A 62 19.01 5.72 -3.45
N LEU A 63 19.22 6.94 -2.91
CA LEU A 63 20.21 7.88 -3.42
C LEU A 63 21.65 7.37 -3.26
N ARG A 64 21.93 6.63 -2.19
CA ARG A 64 23.26 6.05 -1.95
C ARG A 64 23.56 4.86 -2.85
N SER A 65 22.58 3.99 -3.09
CA SER A 65 22.74 2.75 -3.86
C SER A 65 22.44 2.89 -5.34
N GLY A 66 21.75 3.96 -5.75
CA GLY A 66 21.35 4.22 -7.12
C GLY A 66 20.07 3.50 -7.56
N ARG A 67 19.32 2.85 -6.66
CA ARG A 67 17.99 2.32 -6.99
C ARG A 67 16.93 3.44 -7.02
N PRO A 68 15.79 3.25 -7.71
CA PRO A 68 14.64 4.13 -7.54
C PRO A 68 14.14 4.11 -6.08
N HIS A 69 13.82 5.28 -5.53
CA HIS A 69 13.08 5.37 -4.28
C HIS A 69 11.61 5.00 -4.52
N ARG A 70 10.97 4.35 -3.55
CA ARG A 70 9.64 3.76 -3.69
C ARG A 70 8.55 4.84 -3.74
N ALA A 71 8.66 5.85 -2.89
CA ALA A 71 7.76 6.99 -2.85
C ALA A 71 8.27 8.13 -3.75
N ASN A 72 8.36 7.89 -5.05
CA ASN A 72 8.92 8.84 -6.01
C ASN A 72 7.91 9.82 -6.61
N GLY A 73 8.44 10.76 -7.41
CA GLY A 73 7.65 11.80 -8.06
C GLY A 73 6.64 11.26 -9.07
N ASP A 74 6.97 10.20 -9.83
CA ASP A 74 6.07 9.61 -10.82
C ASP A 74 4.83 9.01 -10.16
N LEU A 75 5.02 8.24 -9.07
CA LEU A 75 3.92 7.71 -8.27
C LEU A 75 3.09 8.84 -7.66
N THR A 76 3.75 9.87 -7.12
CA THR A 76 3.08 11.02 -6.50
C THR A 76 2.22 11.78 -7.51
N PHE A 77 2.75 12.00 -8.71
CA PHE A 77 2.02 12.64 -9.80
C PHE A 77 0.84 11.79 -10.25
N HIS A 78 1.00 10.47 -10.37
CA HIS A 78 -0.09 9.58 -10.74
C HIS A 78 -1.25 9.59 -9.71
N VAL A 79 -0.92 9.60 -8.41
CA VAL A 79 -1.92 9.74 -7.34
C VAL A 79 -2.63 11.10 -7.43
N LEU A 80 -1.89 12.19 -7.69
CA LEU A 80 -2.48 13.51 -7.85
C LEU A 80 -3.44 13.58 -9.04
N ASP A 81 -3.05 13.05 -10.19
CA ASP A 81 -3.91 12.97 -11.39
C ASP A 81 -5.20 12.19 -11.09
N LEU A 82 -5.09 11.07 -10.36
CA LEU A 82 -6.26 10.28 -9.94
C LEU A 82 -7.19 11.07 -8.99
N MET A 83 -6.64 11.85 -8.07
CA MET A 83 -7.44 12.75 -7.21
C MET A 83 -8.20 13.81 -8.03
N HIS A 84 -7.55 14.38 -9.04
CA HIS A 84 -8.19 15.34 -9.96
C HIS A 84 -9.25 14.68 -10.84
N ALA A 85 -8.97 13.50 -11.38
CA ALA A 85 -9.90 12.77 -12.22
C ALA A 85 -11.21 12.42 -11.50
N PHE A 86 -11.17 12.16 -10.17
CA PHE A 86 -12.40 12.00 -9.38
C PHE A 86 -13.23 13.29 -9.33
N HIS A 87 -12.59 14.45 -9.21
CA HIS A 87 -13.28 15.74 -9.24
C HIS A 87 -13.92 15.98 -10.61
N ASP A 88 -13.17 15.75 -11.68
CA ASP A 88 -13.61 15.96 -13.06
C ASP A 88 -14.76 15.00 -13.42
N ALA A 89 -14.66 13.73 -13.02
CA ALA A 89 -15.72 12.74 -13.23
C ALA A 89 -17.01 13.14 -12.52
N GLN A 90 -16.91 13.66 -11.30
CA GLN A 90 -18.08 14.16 -10.56
C GLN A 90 -18.70 15.38 -11.27
N GLN A 91 -17.89 16.34 -11.71
CA GLN A 91 -18.38 17.56 -12.36
C GLN A 91 -19.05 17.29 -13.71
N THR A 92 -18.48 16.35 -14.48
CA THR A 92 -18.96 16.01 -15.83
C THR A 92 -20.05 14.94 -15.83
N GLY A 93 -20.18 14.17 -14.75
CA GLY A 93 -21.08 13.02 -14.69
C GLY A 93 -20.65 11.86 -15.59
N ALA A 94 -19.36 11.78 -15.95
CA ALA A 94 -18.82 10.83 -16.90
C ALA A 94 -17.55 10.14 -16.38
N PHE A 95 -17.18 9.04 -17.02
CA PHE A 95 -15.89 8.40 -16.77
C PHE A 95 -14.76 9.27 -17.33
N VAL A 96 -13.67 9.37 -16.57
CA VAL A 96 -12.44 10.08 -16.97
C VAL A 96 -11.33 9.05 -17.14
N GLU A 97 -10.66 9.08 -18.29
CA GLU A 97 -9.46 8.29 -18.54
C GLU A 97 -8.24 9.02 -17.98
N LEU A 98 -7.39 8.31 -17.24
CA LEU A 98 -6.18 8.90 -16.65
C LEU A 98 -5.11 9.11 -17.71
N GLY A 99 -4.51 10.31 -17.72
CA GLY A 99 -3.40 10.63 -18.62
C GLY A 99 -2.04 10.21 -18.06
N SER A 100 -1.93 10.04 -16.74
CA SER A 100 -0.70 9.64 -16.07
C SER A 100 -0.58 8.13 -15.88
N SER A 101 0.65 7.68 -15.68
CA SER A 101 0.99 6.31 -15.25
C SER A 101 2.29 6.34 -14.46
N CYS A 102 2.61 5.27 -13.75
CA CYS A 102 3.87 5.13 -13.03
C CYS A 102 4.30 3.66 -12.98
N ALA A 103 5.61 3.41 -12.83
CA ALA A 103 6.11 2.08 -12.55
C ALA A 103 5.66 1.62 -11.15
N GLN A 104 5.31 0.34 -11.02
CA GLN A 104 5.02 -0.23 -9.70
C GLN A 104 6.29 -0.20 -8.83
N PRO A 105 6.24 0.40 -7.62
CA PRO A 105 7.39 0.41 -6.72
C PRO A 105 7.79 -1.00 -6.28
N ALA A 106 9.09 -1.22 -6.07
CA ALA A 106 9.59 -2.46 -5.50
C ALA A 106 9.04 -2.67 -4.08
N MET A 107 8.74 -3.91 -3.71
CA MET A 107 8.37 -4.24 -2.32
C MET A 107 9.56 -4.05 -1.38
N VAL A 108 9.30 -3.73 -0.11
CA VAL A 108 10.33 -3.79 0.94
C VAL A 108 10.66 -5.27 1.20
N PRO A 109 11.94 -5.68 1.20
CA PRO A 109 12.32 -7.06 1.49
C PRO A 109 11.92 -7.49 2.91
N THR A 110 11.64 -8.79 3.07
CA THR A 110 11.46 -9.39 4.40
C THR A 110 12.83 -9.62 5.06
N GLY A 111 12.82 -9.82 6.39
CA GLY A 111 14.03 -10.17 7.15
C GLY A 111 14.96 -9.00 7.49
N LEU A 112 14.57 -7.76 7.18
CA LEU A 112 15.28 -6.57 7.63
C LEU A 112 15.06 -6.34 9.13
N ALA A 113 16.11 -5.91 9.83
CA ALA A 113 16.00 -5.50 11.23
C ALA A 113 15.21 -4.17 11.34
N PRO A 114 14.60 -3.87 12.51
CA PRO A 114 13.91 -2.60 12.73
C PRO A 114 14.77 -1.39 12.33
N GLY A 115 14.19 -0.47 11.57
CA GLY A 115 14.88 0.74 11.09
C GLY A 115 15.87 0.54 9.93
N LEU A 116 16.10 -0.70 9.45
CA LEU A 116 16.91 -0.95 8.26
C LEU A 116 16.07 -1.02 7.00
N LEU A 117 16.66 -0.59 5.88
CA LEU A 117 16.12 -0.68 4.54
C LEU A 117 17.15 -1.32 3.61
N ASP A 118 16.69 -1.81 2.47
CA ASP A 118 17.54 -2.33 1.41
C ASP A 118 18.28 -1.21 0.67
N GLU A 119 19.55 -1.47 0.39
CA GLU A 119 20.37 -0.65 -0.51
C GLU A 119 20.00 -0.96 -1.96
#